data_AF-Q7NGP2-F1
#
_entry.id   AF-Q7NGP2-F1
#
_cell.length_a   1.000
_cell.length_b   1.000
_cell.length_c   1.000
_cell.angle_alpha   90.00
_cell.angle_beta   90.00
_cell.angle_gamma   90.00
#
_symmetry.space_group_name_H-M   'P 1'
#
loop_
_entity.id
_entity.type
_entity.pdbx_description
1 polymer ?
#
loop_
_entity_poly.entity_id
_entity_poly.type
_entity_poly.pdbx_seq_one_letter_code
_entity_poly.pdbx_strand_id
1 'polypeptide(L)'
;MLPMQRRFKSTIVAMLAGAALIFWPCRTVDAQGVPVLIDTALPSGNLEQEYRYTLRVVGGTAPYTWSVIGGSLPNGLTLDSNSGQLVGTPNTTNINNTFTVQTTDSAGLTATRTFTFAVAGRGYRLEPAVGNLTVLQGRTASLPLQVVGEAPQVTSPIGFNLLTAPPAGVVAAFEPPQLASTGGPVNFVVAAEATAAPGTYPLNISAVSPPYQQSATINLIVQPPPPEITGFSPPGGLPGTAVTVRGTRLTGTTALTIGGRRANFTVLSATQLSVVVPAGAATGRIVASTPAGNATSAADFVVPTFKLIVNPAVVAVRPGQEAVFAVGITGRLDSLVDLELGGLPDDWNAQYTPDFLDGQNTRSQLRVQAPSDANLGDYALTVAANVVRATATVRIVGIAPRLTRLTPVRGPAGTVVTLSGQNFQPGVRLQIGTVDLAVLSVSDTQVQARVPLGATTGRIRLLNPDDQQATTSTVFVVEAATNPPGQP
;
A
#
# COMPACT_ATOMS: atom_id res chain seq x y z
N MET A 1 -46.75 29.25 20.91
CA MET A 1 -47.95 29.82 20.25
C MET A 1 -48.05 31.30 20.60
N LEU A 2 -48.03 32.17 19.59
CA LEU A 2 -48.68 33.49 19.62
C LEU A 2 -50.21 33.26 19.52
N PRO A 3 -51.09 34.18 20.00
CA PRO A 3 -51.28 35.49 19.35
C PRO A 3 -51.62 36.66 20.33
N MET A 4 -51.24 37.93 20.08
CA MET A 4 -51.99 39.03 19.41
C MET A 4 -53.19 39.63 20.19
N GLN A 5 -53.60 40.91 20.03
CA GLN A 5 -53.03 42.10 19.36
C GLN A 5 -53.70 43.40 19.88
N ARG A 6 -52.94 44.51 19.82
CA ARG A 6 -53.31 45.92 19.52
C ARG A 6 -54.78 46.38 19.53
N ARG A 7 -54.98 47.63 19.99
CA ARG A 7 -55.27 48.80 19.11
C ARG A 7 -55.29 50.13 19.89
N PHE A 8 -54.62 51.16 19.35
CA PHE A 8 -55.03 52.56 19.49
C PHE A 8 -54.80 53.26 18.16
N LYS A 9 -55.77 54.08 17.73
CA LYS A 9 -55.72 54.94 16.53
C LYS A 9 -55.70 56.40 16.98
N SER A 10 -54.86 57.22 16.36
CA SER A 10 -55.03 58.68 16.33
C SER A 10 -55.97 59.09 15.20
N THR A 11 -56.68 60.21 15.37
CA THR A 11 -57.06 61.21 14.34
C THR A 11 -57.51 62.53 15.02
N ILE A 12 -57.31 63.67 14.34
CA ILE A 12 -57.41 65.08 14.77
C ILE A 12 -58.74 65.69 14.21
N VAL A 13 -59.44 66.70 14.76
CA VAL A 13 -59.44 68.19 14.50
C VAL A 13 -60.81 68.71 15.04
N ALA A 14 -60.97 69.58 16.05
CA ALA A 14 -60.77 71.05 16.22
C ALA A 14 -61.97 71.98 15.87
N MET A 15 -62.30 72.92 16.78
CA MET A 15 -63.06 74.22 16.69
C MET A 15 -63.18 74.78 18.14
N LEU A 16 -63.26 76.08 18.50
CA LEU A 16 -63.24 77.37 17.79
C LEU A 16 -62.86 78.52 18.78
N ALA A 17 -62.16 79.56 18.30
CA ALA A 17 -62.03 80.96 18.76
C ALA A 17 -61.97 81.38 20.27
N GLY A 18 -60.97 82.21 20.62
CA GLY A 18 -61.05 83.11 21.80
C GLY A 18 -59.72 83.78 22.22
N ALA A 19 -59.72 85.11 22.34
CA ALA A 19 -58.69 86.00 22.94
C ALA A 19 -57.31 86.12 22.23
N ALA A 20 -56.94 87.36 21.90
CA ALA A 20 -55.58 87.73 21.49
C ALA A 20 -54.73 88.05 22.73
N LEU A 21 -53.61 87.34 22.89
CA LEU A 21 -52.59 87.60 23.90
C LEU A 21 -51.28 88.05 23.23
N ILE A 22 -50.63 89.03 23.86
CA ILE A 22 -49.44 89.71 23.35
C ILE A 22 -48.26 88.73 23.38
N PHE A 23 -47.76 88.34 22.21
CA PHE A 23 -46.50 87.60 22.11
C PHE A 23 -45.31 88.57 22.25
N TRP A 24 -44.76 88.65 23.47
CA TRP A 24 -43.31 88.87 23.57
C TRP A 24 -42.60 87.67 22.92
N PRO A 25 -41.48 87.88 22.20
CA PRO A 25 -40.62 86.78 21.81
C PRO A 25 -40.03 86.18 23.10
N CYS A 26 -40.58 85.04 23.52
CA CYS A 26 -40.01 84.26 24.60
C CYS A 26 -38.62 83.80 24.15
N ARG A 27 -37.59 84.51 24.62
CA ARG A 27 -36.20 84.11 24.41
C ARG A 27 -36.00 82.82 25.20
N THR A 28 -35.99 81.69 24.52
CA THR A 28 -35.57 80.42 25.08
C THR A 28 -34.12 80.56 25.54
N VAL A 29 -33.94 80.86 26.82
CA VAL A 29 -32.67 80.65 27.49
C VAL A 29 -32.57 79.14 27.68
N ASP A 30 -31.85 78.49 26.77
CA ASP A 30 -31.55 77.07 26.90
C ASP A 30 -30.84 76.88 28.25
N ALA A 31 -31.48 76.13 29.14
CA ALA A 31 -30.89 75.74 30.42
C ALA A 31 -29.81 74.67 30.17
N GLN A 32 -28.66 75.11 29.65
CA GLN A 32 -27.44 74.31 29.59
C GLN A 32 -27.08 73.91 31.03
N GLY A 33 -27.39 72.67 31.41
CA GLY A 33 -27.11 72.15 32.74
C GLY A 33 -25.61 72.04 33.00
N VAL A 34 -25.22 71.74 34.24
CA VAL A 34 -23.83 71.41 34.59
C VAL A 34 -23.35 70.24 33.71
N PRO A 35 -22.09 70.25 33.21
CA PRO A 35 -21.55 69.10 32.47
C PRO A 35 -21.60 67.80 33.29
N VAL A 36 -21.66 66.67 32.59
CA VAL A 36 -21.66 65.32 33.21
C VAL A 36 -20.85 64.37 32.33
N LEU A 37 -19.80 63.73 32.88
CA LEU A 37 -19.14 62.60 32.21
C LEU A 37 -20.07 61.38 32.23
N ILE A 38 -20.36 60.83 31.05
CA ILE A 38 -21.26 59.67 30.91
C ILE A 38 -20.54 58.31 30.91
N ASP A 39 -19.22 58.30 30.76
CA ASP A 39 -18.44 57.07 30.76
C ASP A 39 -18.33 56.50 32.18
N THR A 40 -18.80 55.26 32.34
CA THR A 40 -18.82 54.58 33.65
C THR A 40 -17.62 53.68 33.90
N ALA A 41 -16.96 53.21 32.84
CA ALA A 41 -15.75 52.40 32.82
C ALA A 41 -14.99 52.61 31.49
N LEU A 42 -13.71 52.24 31.45
CA LEU A 42 -12.86 52.30 30.25
C LEU A 42 -12.48 50.89 29.77
N PRO A 43 -12.39 50.64 28.46
CA PRO A 43 -11.74 49.43 27.94
C PRO A 43 -10.29 49.33 28.45
N SER A 44 -9.86 48.12 28.82
CA SER A 44 -8.46 47.88 29.22
C SER A 44 -7.49 48.04 28.05
N GLY A 45 -6.28 48.53 28.33
CA GLY A 45 -5.17 48.56 27.38
C GLY A 45 -4.26 47.33 27.47
N ASN A 46 -3.41 47.15 26.47
CA ASN A 46 -2.32 46.17 26.48
C ASN A 46 -0.97 46.90 26.43
N LEU A 47 0.05 46.32 27.05
CA LEU A 47 1.43 46.77 27.01
C LEU A 47 1.93 46.86 25.57
N GLU A 48 2.54 47.99 25.23
CA GLU A 48 3.13 48.31 23.92
C GLU A 48 2.16 48.23 22.73
N GLN A 49 0.85 48.32 22.97
CA GLN A 49 -0.16 48.55 21.94
C GLN A 49 -0.69 49.99 22.02
N GLU A 50 -0.97 50.59 20.86
CA GLU A 50 -1.61 51.90 20.79
C GLU A 50 -3.03 51.84 21.38
N TYR A 51 -3.30 52.71 22.34
CA TYR A 51 -4.60 52.90 22.95
C TYR A 51 -5.16 54.27 22.54
N ARG A 52 -6.43 54.31 22.13
CA ARG A 52 -7.17 55.53 21.81
C ARG A 52 -8.61 55.43 22.30
N TYR A 53 -9.02 56.36 23.15
CA TYR A 53 -10.40 56.46 23.64
C TYR A 53 -10.78 57.93 23.83
N THR A 54 -11.97 58.35 23.40
CA THR A 54 -12.45 59.72 23.61
C THR A 54 -13.50 59.73 24.70
N LEU A 55 -13.25 60.48 25.79
CA LEU A 55 -14.20 60.65 26.88
C LEU A 55 -15.42 61.47 26.42
N ARG A 56 -16.59 61.15 26.97
CA ARG A 56 -17.88 61.71 26.57
C ARG A 56 -18.51 62.49 27.71
N VAL A 57 -18.91 63.71 27.39
CA VAL A 57 -19.61 64.65 28.28
C VAL A 57 -20.95 65.06 27.68
N VAL A 58 -21.95 65.29 28.51
CA VAL A 58 -23.25 65.89 28.14
C VAL A 58 -23.58 67.03 29.10
N GLY A 59 -24.30 68.05 28.60
CA GLY A 59 -24.49 69.31 29.34
C GLY A 59 -23.21 70.16 29.38
N GLY A 60 -23.34 71.38 29.91
CA GLY A 60 -22.32 72.42 29.89
C GLY A 60 -22.28 73.19 28.56
N THR A 61 -21.49 74.26 28.55
CA THR A 61 -21.24 75.08 27.35
C THR A 61 -19.87 74.75 26.75
N ALA A 62 -19.83 74.28 25.51
CA ALA A 62 -18.59 74.03 24.78
C ALA A 62 -17.85 75.35 24.45
N PRO A 63 -16.50 75.37 24.37
CA PRO A 63 -15.57 74.24 24.44
C PRO A 63 -15.34 73.71 25.87
N TYR A 64 -14.98 72.42 25.96
CA TYR A 64 -14.59 71.76 27.20
C TYR A 64 -13.07 71.66 27.31
N THR A 65 -12.55 71.80 28.52
CA THR A 65 -11.15 71.54 28.88
C THR A 65 -11.06 70.34 29.80
N TRP A 66 -10.00 69.53 29.67
CA TRP A 66 -9.85 68.24 30.33
C TRP A 66 -8.55 68.15 31.10
N SER A 67 -8.60 67.58 32.32
CA SER A 67 -7.43 67.40 33.18
C SER A 67 -7.55 66.13 34.04
N VAL A 68 -6.41 65.64 34.54
CA VAL A 68 -6.37 64.58 35.56
C VAL A 68 -6.09 65.25 36.91
N ILE A 69 -7.02 65.12 37.85
CA ILE A 69 -7.01 65.83 39.15
C ILE A 69 -6.70 64.90 40.34
N GLY A 70 -6.57 63.60 40.11
CA GLY A 70 -6.24 62.63 41.14
C GLY A 70 -5.74 61.32 40.56
N GLY A 71 -4.86 60.63 41.28
CA GLY A 71 -4.13 59.47 40.75
C GLY A 71 -3.18 59.86 39.61
N SER A 72 -2.77 58.87 38.81
CA SER A 72 -1.91 59.07 37.63
C SER A 72 -2.37 58.18 36.48
N LEU A 73 -2.18 58.65 35.25
CA LEU A 73 -2.37 57.79 34.07
C LEU A 73 -1.31 56.68 34.06
N PRO A 74 -1.61 55.49 33.51
CA PRO A 74 -0.60 54.48 33.23
C PRO A 74 0.53 55.06 32.38
N ASN A 75 1.79 54.69 32.66
CA ASN A 75 2.93 55.24 31.96
C ASN A 75 2.83 54.91 30.46
N GLY A 76 3.00 55.93 29.61
CA GLY A 76 2.79 55.86 28.17
C GLY A 76 1.40 56.30 27.69
N LEU A 77 0.46 56.61 28.58
CA LEU A 77 -0.82 57.24 28.24
C LEU A 77 -0.85 58.73 28.62
N THR A 78 -1.52 59.52 27.79
CA THR A 78 -1.75 60.96 27.95
C THR A 78 -3.22 61.31 27.67
N LEU A 79 -3.76 62.30 28.38
CA LEU A 79 -5.09 62.85 28.13
C LEU A 79 -4.92 64.18 27.38
N ASP A 80 -5.47 64.27 26.18
CA ASP A 80 -5.51 65.52 25.43
C ASP A 80 -6.51 66.50 26.08
N SER A 81 -6.01 67.68 26.46
CA SER A 81 -6.74 68.66 27.27
C SER A 81 -7.85 69.40 26.51
N ASN A 82 -7.90 69.33 25.18
CA ASN A 82 -8.86 70.05 24.35
C ASN A 82 -9.98 69.14 23.79
N SER A 83 -9.65 67.86 23.57
CA SER A 83 -10.55 66.87 22.95
C SER A 83 -11.06 65.80 23.92
N GLY A 84 -10.45 65.66 25.11
CA GLY A 84 -10.79 64.60 26.05
C GLY A 84 -10.34 63.21 25.58
N GLN A 85 -9.40 63.15 24.62
CA GLN A 85 -8.90 61.89 24.09
C GLN A 85 -7.76 61.34 24.96
N LEU A 86 -7.97 60.17 25.56
CA LEU A 86 -6.95 59.36 26.20
C LEU A 86 -6.21 58.58 25.10
N VAL A 87 -4.95 58.93 24.86
CA VAL A 87 -4.10 58.35 23.80
C VAL A 87 -2.75 57.91 24.31
N GLY A 88 -2.12 56.99 23.60
CA GLY A 88 -0.71 56.66 23.79
C GLY A 88 -0.45 55.16 23.72
N THR A 89 0.72 54.75 24.19
CA THR A 89 1.19 53.36 24.14
C THR A 89 1.68 52.98 25.53
N PRO A 90 0.90 52.23 26.33
CA PRO A 90 1.29 51.86 27.69
C PRO A 90 2.62 51.12 27.72
N ASN A 91 3.54 51.53 28.60
CA ASN A 91 4.89 50.94 28.72
C ASN A 91 5.14 50.24 30.07
N THR A 92 4.16 50.22 30.97
CA THR A 92 4.17 49.39 32.19
C THR A 92 2.84 48.67 32.39
N THR A 93 2.90 47.43 32.89
CA THR A 93 1.70 46.66 33.25
C THR A 93 1.16 47.11 34.61
N ASN A 94 -0.13 47.38 34.71
CA ASN A 94 -0.81 47.64 35.98
C ASN A 94 -2.30 47.28 35.84
N ILE A 95 -2.75 46.27 36.57
CA ILE A 95 -4.13 45.75 36.48
C ILE A 95 -5.15 46.54 37.31
N ASN A 96 -4.71 47.43 38.20
CA ASN A 96 -5.56 48.13 39.18
C ASN A 96 -5.26 49.64 39.25
N ASN A 97 -4.82 50.27 38.15
CA ASN A 97 -4.51 51.70 38.16
C ASN A 97 -5.79 52.54 38.30
N THR A 98 -5.79 53.56 39.16
CA THR A 98 -6.94 54.47 39.32
C THR A 98 -6.54 55.91 39.07
N PHE A 99 -7.39 56.66 38.37
CA PHE A 99 -7.22 58.09 38.13
C PHE A 99 -8.57 58.80 38.03
N THR A 100 -8.56 60.10 38.35
CA THR A 100 -9.76 60.95 38.36
C THR A 100 -9.62 62.04 37.31
N VAL A 101 -10.53 62.04 36.34
CA VAL A 101 -10.61 63.06 35.28
C VAL A 101 -11.58 64.15 35.71
N GLN A 102 -11.24 65.40 35.42
CA GLN A 102 -12.14 66.55 35.44
C GLN A 102 -12.36 67.04 34.00
N THR A 103 -13.61 67.40 33.69
CA THR A 103 -13.94 68.25 32.55
C THR A 103 -14.47 69.59 33.07
N THR A 104 -14.11 70.68 32.41
CA THR A 104 -14.53 72.04 32.74
C THR A 104 -15.06 72.70 31.47
N ASP A 105 -16.30 73.22 31.53
CA ASP A 105 -16.94 73.90 30.41
C ASP A 105 -16.49 75.36 30.28
N SER A 106 -16.90 76.05 29.21
CA SER A 106 -16.50 77.44 28.96
C SER A 106 -17.09 78.45 29.94
N ALA A 107 -18.04 78.05 30.79
CA ALA A 107 -18.62 78.84 31.86
C ALA A 107 -17.93 78.59 33.23
N GLY A 108 -16.95 77.68 33.28
CA GLY A 108 -16.24 77.30 34.50
C GLY A 108 -16.96 76.25 35.36
N LEU A 109 -18.05 75.66 34.87
CA LEU A 109 -18.71 74.54 35.53
C LEU A 109 -17.93 73.25 35.28
N THR A 110 -17.82 72.40 36.30
CA THR A 110 -16.95 71.21 36.24
C THR A 110 -17.69 69.92 36.58
N ALA A 111 -17.20 68.81 36.02
CA ALA A 111 -17.65 67.46 36.36
C ALA A 111 -16.45 66.53 36.50
N THR A 112 -16.53 65.59 37.45
CA THR A 112 -15.43 64.70 37.81
C THR A 112 -15.84 63.24 37.77
N ARG A 113 -14.90 62.36 37.39
CA ARG A 113 -15.11 60.91 37.36
C ARG A 113 -13.82 60.16 37.68
N THR A 114 -13.88 59.22 38.62
CA THR A 114 -12.79 58.27 38.87
C THR A 114 -12.97 57.04 37.99
N PHE A 115 -11.90 56.63 37.32
CA PHE A 115 -11.82 55.43 36.50
C PHE A 115 -10.80 54.45 37.08
N THR A 116 -11.10 53.16 37.01
CA THR A 116 -10.12 52.08 37.15
C THR A 116 -9.74 51.63 35.75
N PHE A 117 -8.44 51.47 35.49
CA PHE A 117 -7.88 51.12 34.20
C PHE A 117 -6.83 50.02 34.35
N ALA A 118 -6.98 48.96 33.55
CA ALA A 118 -6.03 47.85 33.50
C ALA A 118 -5.16 47.95 32.24
N VAL A 119 -3.84 47.84 32.41
CA VAL A 119 -2.88 47.52 31.35
C VAL A 119 -2.42 46.08 31.57
N ALA A 120 -2.89 45.17 30.71
CA ALA A 120 -2.37 43.80 30.64
C ALA A 120 -1.00 43.77 29.93
N GLY A 121 -0.17 42.76 30.16
CA GLY A 121 1.10 42.63 29.44
C GLY A 121 0.93 42.07 28.02
N ARG A 122 2.04 41.96 27.29
CA ARG A 122 2.07 41.19 26.03
C ARG A 122 1.77 39.72 26.37
N GLY A 123 0.56 39.25 26.09
CA GLY A 123 0.21 37.85 26.31
C GLY A 123 1.14 36.89 25.56
N TYR A 124 1.25 35.65 26.06
CA TYR A 124 1.94 34.58 25.33
C TYR A 124 1.11 34.12 24.11
N ARG A 125 1.72 33.33 23.22
CA ARG A 125 1.06 32.58 22.13
C ARG A 125 1.59 31.14 22.04
N LEU A 126 0.83 30.26 21.41
CA LEU A 126 1.28 28.91 21.06
C LEU A 126 1.88 28.90 19.65
N GLU A 127 3.05 28.27 19.51
CA GLU A 127 3.68 28.03 18.21
C GLU A 127 3.97 26.54 17.99
N PRO A 128 3.75 26.00 16.77
CA PRO A 128 3.06 26.66 15.66
C PRO A 128 1.56 26.84 15.95
N ALA A 129 1.00 28.01 15.56
CA ALA A 129 -0.43 28.29 15.72
C ALA A 129 -1.32 27.40 14.82
N VAL A 130 -0.76 26.95 13.69
CA VAL A 130 -1.30 25.88 12.83
C VAL A 130 -0.19 24.88 12.55
N GLY A 131 -0.38 23.62 12.95
CA GLY A 131 0.59 22.54 12.75
C GLY A 131 -0.04 21.30 12.11
N ASN A 132 0.77 20.46 11.48
CA ASN A 132 0.35 19.15 10.98
C ASN A 132 1.09 18.06 11.76
N LEU A 133 0.38 17.05 12.24
CA LEU A 133 0.95 15.88 12.90
C LEU A 133 0.47 14.62 12.19
N THR A 134 1.37 13.85 11.57
CA THR A 134 1.03 12.58 10.93
C THR A 134 1.30 11.41 11.87
N VAL A 135 0.33 10.51 12.01
CA VAL A 135 0.45 9.28 12.80
C VAL A 135 0.00 8.08 11.97
N LEU A 136 0.75 6.99 12.03
CA LEU A 136 0.34 5.71 11.44
C LEU A 136 -0.58 4.95 12.41
N GLN A 137 -1.60 4.24 11.90
CA GLN A 137 -2.41 3.34 12.72
C GLN A 137 -1.54 2.35 13.49
N GLY A 138 -1.80 2.17 14.78
CA GLY A 138 -1.03 1.32 15.69
C GLY A 138 0.32 1.92 16.14
N ARG A 139 0.51 3.24 16.03
CA ARG A 139 1.75 3.95 16.42
C ARG A 139 1.46 5.23 17.22
N THR A 140 2.52 5.76 17.82
CA THR A 140 2.55 7.06 18.49
C THR A 140 3.37 8.05 17.66
N ALA A 141 2.96 9.31 17.65
CA ALA A 141 3.69 10.43 17.07
C ALA A 141 3.62 11.64 18.02
N SER A 142 4.54 12.59 17.89
CA SER A 142 4.52 13.83 18.67
C SER A 142 4.83 15.05 17.80
N LEU A 143 4.23 16.18 18.16
CA LEU A 143 4.51 17.50 17.61
C LEU A 143 5.09 18.39 18.72
N PRO A 144 6.34 18.85 18.62
CA PRO A 144 6.86 19.84 19.57
C PRO A 144 6.15 21.18 19.37
N LEU A 145 5.67 21.76 20.46
CA LEU A 145 5.10 23.08 20.55
C LEU A 145 5.94 23.96 21.48
N GLN A 146 5.83 25.27 21.33
CA GLN A 146 6.47 26.26 22.18
C GLN A 146 5.46 27.31 22.64
N VAL A 147 5.58 27.76 23.88
CA VAL A 147 4.86 28.94 24.39
C VAL A 147 5.76 30.15 24.28
N VAL A 148 5.45 31.07 23.35
CA VAL A 148 6.32 32.19 22.99
C VAL A 148 5.72 33.52 23.46
N GLY A 149 6.54 34.40 24.02
CA GLY A 149 6.16 35.70 24.56
C GLY A 149 6.47 35.87 26.05
N GLU A 150 6.40 37.11 26.53
CA GLU A 150 6.64 37.47 27.94
C GLU A 150 5.33 37.52 28.71
N ALA A 151 4.87 36.37 29.21
CA ALA A 151 3.73 36.34 30.11
C ALA A 151 4.07 37.14 31.40
N PRO A 152 3.37 38.25 31.69
CA PRO A 152 3.74 39.12 32.81
C PRO A 152 3.40 38.44 34.13
N GLN A 153 4.43 37.93 34.82
CA GLN A 153 4.31 37.26 36.12
C GLN A 153 3.29 36.11 36.10
N VAL A 154 3.68 34.98 35.52
CA VAL A 154 2.92 33.71 35.56
C VAL A 154 2.85 33.22 37.03
N THR A 155 1.83 33.65 37.77
CA THR A 155 1.59 33.21 39.15
C THR A 155 0.89 31.85 39.24
N SER A 156 0.57 31.23 38.09
CA SER A 156 -0.10 29.93 38.00
C SER A 156 0.37 29.21 36.73
N PRO A 157 0.75 27.92 36.79
CA PRO A 157 1.27 27.19 35.63
C PRO A 157 0.37 27.27 34.39
N ILE A 158 1.02 27.29 33.22
CA ILE A 158 0.35 27.28 31.92
C ILE A 158 -0.14 25.85 31.66
N GLY A 159 -1.42 25.61 31.84
CA GLY A 159 -2.05 24.30 31.61
C GLY A 159 -2.49 24.12 30.15
N PHE A 160 -2.35 22.90 29.63
CA PHE A 160 -2.73 22.56 28.25
C PHE A 160 -3.99 21.68 28.22
N ASN A 161 -4.95 22.04 27.37
CA ASN A 161 -6.19 21.30 27.20
C ASN A 161 -6.52 21.06 25.72
N LEU A 162 -7.16 19.94 25.42
CA LEU A 162 -7.87 19.69 24.17
C LEU A 162 -9.25 20.35 24.24
N LEU A 163 -9.57 21.19 23.25
CA LEU A 163 -10.90 21.82 23.10
C LEU A 163 -11.83 20.99 22.21
N THR A 164 -11.27 20.08 21.41
CA THR A 164 -11.99 19.11 20.56
C THR A 164 -11.61 17.70 20.98
N ALA A 165 -12.60 16.80 21.07
CA ALA A 165 -12.35 15.38 21.27
C ALA A 165 -11.53 14.80 20.09
N PRO A 166 -10.50 13.97 20.37
CA PRO A 166 -9.86 13.15 19.33
C PRO A 166 -10.86 12.23 18.61
N PRO A 167 -10.58 11.81 17.37
CA PRO A 167 -11.39 10.81 16.69
C PRO A 167 -11.34 9.44 17.40
N ALA A 168 -12.32 8.57 17.13
CA ALA A 168 -12.39 7.25 17.74
C ALA A 168 -11.12 6.40 17.44
N GLY A 169 -10.62 5.71 18.47
CA GLY A 169 -9.36 4.96 18.39
C GLY A 169 -8.09 5.82 18.45
N VAL A 170 -8.20 7.11 18.82
CA VAL A 170 -7.05 8.00 19.01
C VAL A 170 -7.07 8.60 20.42
N VAL A 171 -5.91 8.60 21.07
CA VAL A 171 -5.67 9.29 22.34
C VAL A 171 -4.63 10.38 22.12
N ALA A 172 -4.88 11.57 22.67
CA ALA A 172 -3.98 12.72 22.59
C ALA A 172 -3.72 13.29 23.99
N ALA A 173 -2.49 13.72 24.24
CA ALA A 173 -2.04 14.27 25.52
C ALA A 173 -0.93 15.32 25.32
N PHE A 174 -0.61 16.06 26.39
CA PHE A 174 0.51 16.99 26.45
C PHE A 174 1.57 16.48 27.42
N GLU A 175 2.82 16.54 26.99
CA GLU A 175 3.98 16.13 27.79
C GLU A 175 5.03 17.26 27.82
N PRO A 176 5.21 17.97 28.96
CA PRO A 176 4.42 17.88 30.20
C PRO A 176 3.00 18.46 30.05
N PRO A 177 2.04 18.10 30.94
CA PRO A 177 0.66 18.61 30.89
C PRO A 177 0.52 20.08 31.31
N GLN A 178 1.58 20.69 31.83
CA GLN A 178 1.66 22.11 32.20
C GLN A 178 3.12 22.60 32.16
N LEU A 179 3.32 23.90 31.94
CA LEU A 179 4.64 24.56 32.02
C LEU A 179 4.65 25.61 33.14
N ALA A 180 5.78 25.74 33.84
CA ALA A 180 5.96 26.75 34.89
C ALA A 180 6.16 28.18 34.34
N SER A 181 6.65 28.32 33.12
CA SER A 181 6.91 29.60 32.44
C SER A 181 6.76 29.47 30.93
N THR A 182 6.80 30.60 30.21
CA THR A 182 6.99 30.60 28.76
C THR A 182 8.41 30.14 28.38
N GLY A 183 8.63 29.82 27.11
CA GLY A 183 9.92 29.32 26.59
C GLY A 183 10.19 27.83 26.81
N GLY A 184 9.44 27.14 27.68
CA GLY A 184 9.55 25.69 27.85
C GLY A 184 9.03 24.90 26.63
N PRO A 185 9.68 23.77 26.26
CA PRO A 185 9.15 22.88 25.23
C PRO A 185 7.98 22.05 25.81
N VAL A 186 6.95 21.84 24.99
CA VAL A 186 5.85 20.90 25.30
C VAL A 186 5.52 20.07 24.07
N ASN A 187 5.45 18.75 24.23
CA ASN A 187 5.11 17.84 23.15
C ASN A 187 3.61 17.57 23.18
N PHE A 188 2.93 17.78 22.04
CA PHE A 188 1.61 17.22 21.82
C PHE A 188 1.78 15.79 21.30
N VAL A 189 1.47 14.81 22.13
CA VAL A 189 1.67 13.37 21.86
C VAL A 189 0.34 12.75 21.48
N VAL A 190 0.33 11.97 20.41
CA VAL A 190 -0.85 11.27 19.90
C VAL A 190 -0.53 9.80 19.65
N ALA A 191 -1.36 8.90 20.17
CA ALA A 191 -1.34 7.47 19.87
C ALA A 191 -2.61 7.09 19.10
N ALA A 192 -2.46 6.37 17.99
CA ALA A 192 -3.56 5.85 17.18
C ALA A 192 -3.61 4.32 17.26
N GLU A 193 -4.78 3.76 17.51
CA GLU A 193 -5.03 2.31 17.42
C GLU A 193 -4.90 1.80 15.98
N ALA A 194 -4.76 0.48 15.81
CA ALA A 194 -4.75 -0.16 14.49
C ALA A 194 -6.07 0.02 13.72
N THR A 195 -7.14 0.31 14.43
CA THR A 195 -8.54 0.49 13.99
C THR A 195 -8.94 1.95 13.77
N ALA A 196 -8.09 2.92 14.16
CA ALA A 196 -8.39 4.34 14.04
C ALA A 196 -8.70 4.73 12.59
N ALA A 197 -9.79 5.47 12.36
CA ALA A 197 -10.21 5.83 11.00
C ALA A 197 -9.15 6.72 10.30
N PRO A 198 -8.72 6.40 9.06
CA PRO A 198 -7.86 7.29 8.28
C PRO A 198 -8.54 8.61 7.94
N GLY A 199 -7.79 9.70 8.00
CA GLY A 199 -8.31 11.02 7.66
C GLY A 199 -7.48 12.17 8.23
N THR A 200 -7.93 13.39 7.96
CA THR A 200 -7.38 14.62 8.56
C THR A 200 -8.40 15.19 9.54
N TYR A 201 -8.00 15.35 10.79
CA TYR A 201 -8.84 15.78 11.90
C TYR A 201 -8.27 17.07 12.50
N PRO A 202 -8.96 18.23 12.38
CA PRO A 202 -8.53 19.44 13.05
C PRO A 202 -8.77 19.32 14.55
N LEU A 203 -7.70 19.33 15.34
CA LEU A 203 -7.74 19.33 16.79
C LEU A 203 -7.44 20.74 17.30
N ASN A 204 -8.42 21.36 17.96
CA ASN A 204 -8.22 22.63 18.63
C ASN A 204 -7.67 22.38 20.03
N ILE A 205 -6.60 23.09 20.36
CA ILE A 205 -5.91 23.01 21.64
C ILE A 205 -5.85 24.39 22.29
N SER A 206 -5.65 24.43 23.61
CA SER A 206 -5.47 25.68 24.35
C SER A 206 -4.33 25.62 25.36
N ALA A 207 -3.73 26.78 25.61
CA ALA A 207 -2.84 27.01 26.75
C ALA A 207 -3.42 28.12 27.62
N VAL A 208 -3.62 27.84 28.90
CA VAL A 208 -4.37 28.71 29.83
C VAL A 208 -3.54 28.99 31.09
N SER A 209 -3.41 30.27 31.43
CA SER A 209 -2.84 30.78 32.68
C SER A 209 -3.59 32.09 32.99
N PRO A 210 -4.68 32.05 33.78
CA PRO A 210 -5.59 33.17 33.94
C PRO A 210 -4.90 34.49 34.33
N PRO A 211 -5.27 35.64 33.74
CA PRO A 211 -6.39 35.85 32.81
C PRO A 211 -6.09 35.49 31.34
N TYR A 212 -4.88 35.02 31.02
CA TYR A 212 -4.46 34.75 29.65
C TYR A 212 -4.94 33.38 29.16
N GLN A 213 -5.43 33.35 27.93
CA GLN A 213 -5.83 32.13 27.22
C GLN A 213 -5.43 32.26 25.75
N GLN A 214 -4.91 31.17 25.19
CA GLN A 214 -4.57 31.06 23.77
C GLN A 214 -5.08 29.75 23.20
N SER A 215 -5.26 29.72 21.88
CA SER A 215 -5.65 28.52 21.14
C SER A 215 -4.84 28.34 19.86
N ALA A 216 -4.64 27.10 19.46
CA ALA A 216 -3.99 26.70 18.22
C ALA A 216 -4.73 25.50 17.60
N THR A 217 -4.51 25.24 16.32
CA THR A 217 -5.14 24.13 15.60
C THR A 217 -4.08 23.19 15.04
N ILE A 218 -4.17 21.91 15.40
CA ILE A 218 -3.29 20.85 14.90
C ILE A 218 -4.11 19.97 13.97
N ASN A 219 -3.74 19.90 12.70
CA ASN A 219 -4.30 18.93 11.77
C ASN A 219 -3.64 17.57 12.05
N LEU A 220 -4.34 16.70 12.77
CA LEU A 220 -3.93 15.31 12.95
C LEU A 220 -4.25 14.53 11.68
N ILE A 221 -3.23 13.95 11.05
CA ILE A 221 -3.36 13.12 9.85
C ILE A 221 -3.16 11.66 10.25
N VAL A 222 -4.24 10.91 10.36
CA VAL A 222 -4.20 9.46 10.63
C VAL A 222 -4.08 8.73 9.30
N GLN A 223 -3.01 7.95 9.13
CA GLN A 223 -2.75 7.19 7.91
C GLN A 223 -2.65 5.69 8.20
N PRO A 224 -3.15 4.81 7.30
CA PRO A 224 -2.84 3.40 7.37
C PRO A 224 -1.33 3.19 7.12
N PRO A 225 -0.70 2.22 7.80
CA PRO A 225 0.70 1.88 7.52
C PRO A 225 0.85 1.34 6.08
N PRO A 226 2.03 1.54 5.46
CA PRO A 226 2.29 1.07 4.11
C PRO A 226 2.19 -0.46 3.99
N PRO A 227 1.97 -0.98 2.78
CA PRO A 227 2.04 -2.41 2.49
C PRO A 227 3.46 -2.95 2.66
N GLU A 228 3.58 -4.26 2.75
CA GLU A 228 4.86 -4.97 2.82
C GLU A 228 4.85 -6.18 1.88
N ILE A 229 5.96 -6.47 1.20
CA ILE A 229 6.17 -7.70 0.42
C ILE A 229 7.13 -8.59 1.19
N THR A 230 6.64 -9.71 1.71
CA THR A 230 7.45 -10.68 2.48
C THR A 230 8.12 -11.72 1.59
N GLY A 231 7.66 -11.92 0.37
CA GLY A 231 8.30 -12.81 -0.60
C GLY A 231 7.50 -12.99 -1.88
N PHE A 232 8.04 -13.74 -2.83
CA PHE A 232 7.38 -14.09 -4.09
C PHE A 232 7.85 -15.47 -4.58
N SER A 233 7.05 -16.12 -5.43
CA SER A 233 7.39 -17.40 -6.06
C SER A 233 6.71 -17.54 -7.43
N PRO A 234 7.40 -18.02 -8.48
CA PRO A 234 8.81 -18.42 -8.51
C PRO A 234 9.78 -17.22 -8.35
N PRO A 235 11.09 -17.45 -8.07
CA PRO A 235 12.08 -16.38 -7.93
C PRO A 235 12.44 -15.67 -9.25
N GLY A 236 12.06 -16.24 -10.38
CA GLY A 236 12.26 -15.67 -11.71
C GLY A 236 11.41 -16.35 -12.77
N GLY A 237 11.38 -15.78 -13.97
CA GLY A 237 10.57 -16.28 -15.07
C GLY A 237 10.62 -15.39 -16.31
N LEU A 238 10.27 -15.98 -17.45
CA LEU A 238 10.14 -15.26 -18.71
C LEU A 238 8.86 -14.41 -18.72
N PRO A 239 8.73 -13.44 -19.64
CA PRO A 239 7.46 -12.75 -19.84
C PRO A 239 6.30 -13.71 -20.10
N GLY A 240 5.17 -13.46 -19.45
CA GLY A 240 4.02 -14.37 -19.40
C GLY A 240 4.02 -15.36 -18.21
N THR A 241 5.13 -15.54 -17.49
CA THR A 241 5.12 -16.33 -16.24
C THR A 241 4.20 -15.69 -15.20
N ALA A 242 3.35 -16.50 -14.56
CA ALA A 242 2.56 -16.08 -13.41
C ALA A 242 3.39 -16.20 -12.13
N VAL A 243 3.37 -15.16 -11.30
CA VAL A 243 4.14 -15.04 -10.06
C VAL A 243 3.18 -14.73 -8.92
N THR A 244 3.27 -15.50 -7.84
CA THR A 244 2.56 -15.21 -6.59
C THR A 244 3.43 -14.30 -5.73
N VAL A 245 2.92 -13.12 -5.38
CA VAL A 245 3.56 -12.20 -4.42
C VAL A 245 2.82 -12.32 -3.09
N ARG A 246 3.57 -12.47 -2.00
CA ARG A 246 3.08 -12.58 -0.62
C ARG A 246 3.51 -11.36 0.20
N GLY A 247 2.69 -10.97 1.17
CA GLY A 247 2.93 -9.76 1.94
C GLY A 247 1.84 -9.41 2.93
N THR A 248 1.71 -8.12 3.27
CA THR A 248 0.63 -7.58 4.10
C THR A 248 0.02 -6.31 3.49
N ARG A 249 -1.28 -6.08 3.77
CA ARG A 249 -2.07 -4.90 3.36
C ARG A 249 -2.13 -4.67 1.83
N LEU A 250 -2.13 -5.75 1.07
CA LEU A 250 -2.09 -5.73 -0.41
C LEU A 250 -3.47 -5.50 -1.08
N THR A 251 -4.57 -5.39 -0.33
CA THR A 251 -5.91 -5.16 -0.92
C THR A 251 -6.02 -3.86 -1.70
N GLY A 252 -5.33 -2.80 -1.25
CA GLY A 252 -5.37 -1.47 -1.86
C GLY A 252 -4.39 -1.26 -3.01
N THR A 253 -3.81 -2.32 -3.59
CA THR A 253 -2.78 -2.17 -4.65
C THR A 253 -3.39 -1.63 -5.94
N THR A 254 -2.92 -0.48 -6.41
CA THR A 254 -3.40 0.22 -7.63
C THR A 254 -2.41 0.11 -8.79
N ALA A 255 -1.14 -0.15 -8.50
CA ALA A 255 -0.12 -0.45 -9.49
C ALA A 255 0.89 -1.46 -8.94
N LEU A 256 1.45 -2.28 -9.81
CA LEU A 256 2.55 -3.18 -9.50
C LEU A 256 3.55 -3.16 -10.66
N THR A 257 4.84 -3.11 -10.34
CA THR A 257 5.93 -3.15 -11.33
C THR A 257 6.91 -4.29 -11.02
N ILE A 258 7.54 -4.84 -12.07
CA ILE A 258 8.64 -5.80 -11.99
C ILE A 258 9.80 -5.21 -12.79
N GLY A 259 10.96 -5.02 -12.15
CA GLY A 259 12.12 -4.40 -12.78
C GLY A 259 11.81 -3.00 -13.34
N GLY A 260 11.00 -2.23 -12.63
CA GLY A 260 10.53 -0.90 -13.05
C GLY A 260 9.41 -0.90 -14.10
N ARG A 261 9.08 -2.03 -14.74
CA ARG A 261 8.01 -2.10 -15.75
C ARG A 261 6.65 -2.46 -15.12
N ARG A 262 5.61 -1.68 -15.42
CA ARG A 262 4.24 -1.95 -14.97
C ARG A 262 3.75 -3.31 -15.47
N ALA A 263 3.18 -4.10 -14.56
CA ALA A 263 2.68 -5.44 -14.78
C ALA A 263 1.16 -5.52 -14.57
N ASN A 264 0.52 -6.50 -15.21
CA ASN A 264 -0.87 -6.84 -14.94
C ASN A 264 -0.93 -7.78 -13.73
N PHE A 265 -1.81 -7.49 -12.78
CA PHE A 265 -1.95 -8.26 -11.55
C PHE A 265 -3.42 -8.40 -11.16
N THR A 266 -3.71 -9.41 -10.34
CA THR A 266 -4.99 -9.59 -9.64
C THR A 266 -4.73 -9.63 -8.14
N VAL A 267 -5.60 -8.95 -7.39
CA VAL A 267 -5.60 -8.99 -5.93
C VAL A 267 -6.35 -10.25 -5.50
N LEU A 268 -5.68 -11.16 -4.81
CA LEU A 268 -6.30 -12.39 -4.29
C LEU A 268 -6.76 -12.21 -2.84
N SER A 269 -5.97 -11.52 -2.02
CA SER A 269 -6.29 -11.24 -0.62
C SER A 269 -5.48 -10.06 -0.09
N ALA A 270 -5.66 -9.70 1.19
CA ALA A 270 -4.82 -8.75 1.90
C ALA A 270 -3.34 -9.17 2.03
N THR A 271 -3.02 -10.43 1.76
CA THR A 271 -1.68 -11.02 1.93
C THR A 271 -1.11 -11.61 0.65
N GLN A 272 -1.87 -11.60 -0.47
CA GLN A 272 -1.47 -12.26 -1.70
C GLN A 272 -1.96 -11.53 -2.96
N LEU A 273 -1.04 -11.37 -3.92
CA LEU A 273 -1.31 -10.92 -5.29
C LEU A 273 -0.84 -12.00 -6.27
N SER A 274 -1.50 -12.09 -7.43
CA SER A 274 -0.96 -12.80 -8.60
C SER A 274 -0.58 -11.76 -9.65
N VAL A 275 0.63 -11.84 -10.20
CA VAL A 275 1.13 -10.93 -11.24
C VAL A 275 1.66 -11.73 -12.41
N VAL A 276 1.44 -11.25 -13.64
CA VAL A 276 2.03 -11.81 -14.85
C VAL A 276 3.24 -10.97 -15.26
N VAL A 277 4.40 -11.59 -15.48
CA VAL A 277 5.64 -10.91 -15.90
C VAL A 277 5.40 -10.20 -17.24
N PRO A 278 5.53 -8.86 -17.33
CA PRO A 278 5.20 -8.11 -18.54
C PRO A 278 6.35 -8.05 -19.55
N ALA A 279 6.06 -7.66 -20.79
CA ALA A 279 7.06 -7.22 -21.77
C ALA A 279 8.06 -8.33 -22.16
N GLY A 280 9.37 -8.17 -22.00
CA GLY A 280 10.13 -6.92 -21.87
C GLY A 280 10.20 -6.23 -20.50
N ALA A 281 9.98 -6.92 -19.38
CA ALA A 281 10.51 -6.51 -18.08
C ALA A 281 12.03 -6.76 -18.02
N ALA A 282 12.71 -6.13 -17.07
CA ALA A 282 14.10 -6.43 -16.72
C ALA A 282 14.15 -7.16 -15.36
N THR A 283 15.27 -7.80 -15.05
CA THR A 283 15.55 -8.28 -13.69
C THR A 283 15.54 -7.11 -12.71
N GLY A 284 14.88 -7.28 -11.56
CA GLY A 284 14.84 -6.27 -10.52
C GLY A 284 13.67 -6.44 -9.56
N ARG A 285 13.53 -5.47 -8.65
CA ARG A 285 12.52 -5.48 -7.59
C ARG A 285 11.09 -5.58 -8.12
N ILE A 286 10.25 -6.26 -7.35
CA ILE A 286 8.80 -6.14 -7.43
C ILE A 286 8.38 -4.99 -6.51
N VAL A 287 7.66 -4.01 -7.05
CA VAL A 287 7.12 -2.88 -6.28
C VAL A 287 5.61 -2.89 -6.38
N ALA A 288 4.91 -2.87 -5.25
CA ALA A 288 3.45 -2.75 -5.19
C ALA A 288 3.06 -1.41 -4.56
N SER A 289 2.25 -0.62 -5.27
CA SER A 289 1.83 0.72 -4.87
C SER A 289 0.39 0.73 -4.38
N THR A 290 0.16 1.34 -3.23
CA THR A 290 -1.15 1.56 -2.61
C THR A 290 -1.31 3.03 -2.24
N PRO A 291 -2.53 3.52 -1.95
CA PRO A 291 -2.73 4.85 -1.35
C PRO A 291 -2.01 5.05 0.00
N ALA A 292 -1.66 3.97 0.72
CA ALA A 292 -0.91 4.00 1.97
C ALA A 292 0.62 4.08 1.79
N GLY A 293 1.11 3.99 0.55
CA GLY A 293 2.53 3.95 0.22
C GLY A 293 2.92 2.73 -0.64
N ASN A 294 4.22 2.50 -0.79
CA ASN A 294 4.79 1.46 -1.64
C ASN A 294 5.44 0.35 -0.80
N ALA A 295 5.23 -0.90 -1.21
CA ALA A 295 6.02 -2.06 -0.79
C ALA A 295 7.05 -2.38 -1.88
N THR A 296 8.26 -2.76 -1.47
CA THR A 296 9.32 -3.23 -2.37
C THR A 296 9.80 -4.60 -1.89
N SER A 297 10.00 -5.55 -2.80
CA SER A 297 10.48 -6.89 -2.45
C SER A 297 11.91 -6.88 -1.89
N ALA A 298 12.22 -7.80 -0.97
CA ALA A 298 13.56 -7.92 -0.37
C ALA A 298 14.63 -8.49 -1.34
N ALA A 299 14.20 -9.28 -2.34
CA ALA A 299 15.04 -9.79 -3.42
C ALA A 299 14.55 -9.27 -4.79
N ASP A 300 15.40 -9.38 -5.80
CA ASP A 300 15.07 -9.09 -7.19
C ASP A 300 14.40 -10.29 -7.86
N PHE A 301 13.37 -10.05 -8.68
CA PHE A 301 12.80 -11.06 -9.54
C PHE A 301 13.65 -11.18 -10.81
N VAL A 302 14.12 -12.39 -11.13
CA VAL A 302 14.99 -12.62 -12.29
C VAL A 302 14.16 -12.75 -13.56
N VAL A 303 14.37 -11.85 -14.54
CA VAL A 303 13.76 -11.93 -15.87
C VAL A 303 14.86 -12.31 -16.87
N PRO A 304 14.91 -13.56 -17.35
CA PRO A 304 15.95 -14.00 -18.27
C PRO A 304 15.86 -13.32 -19.64
N THR A 305 17.02 -12.90 -20.15
CA THR A 305 17.20 -12.34 -21.49
C THR A 305 17.44 -13.40 -22.57
N PHE A 306 17.46 -14.68 -22.17
CA PHE A 306 17.59 -15.85 -23.03
C PHE A 306 16.60 -16.96 -22.68
N LYS A 307 16.41 -17.90 -23.62
CA LYS A 307 15.80 -19.21 -23.40
C LYS A 307 16.86 -20.29 -23.59
N LEU A 308 16.84 -21.31 -22.75
CA LEU A 308 17.66 -22.51 -22.86
C LEU A 308 16.99 -23.50 -23.84
N ILE A 309 17.80 -24.22 -24.60
CA ILE A 309 17.38 -25.22 -25.60
C ILE A 309 18.28 -26.45 -25.45
N VAL A 310 17.67 -27.64 -25.52
CA VAL A 310 18.37 -28.92 -25.62
C VAL A 310 17.93 -29.59 -26.92
N ASN A 311 18.88 -30.02 -27.74
CA ASN A 311 18.60 -30.59 -29.07
C ASN A 311 19.49 -31.82 -29.35
N PRO A 312 18.95 -32.95 -29.84
CA PRO A 312 17.53 -33.20 -30.10
C PRO A 312 16.72 -33.35 -28.81
N ALA A 313 15.40 -33.16 -28.89
CA ALA A 313 14.51 -33.30 -27.74
C ALA A 313 14.42 -34.75 -27.21
N VAL A 314 14.73 -35.75 -28.06
CA VAL A 314 14.81 -37.16 -27.71
C VAL A 314 16.04 -37.77 -28.37
N VAL A 315 16.84 -38.54 -27.62
CA VAL A 315 17.89 -39.42 -28.15
C VAL A 315 17.55 -40.86 -27.75
N ALA A 316 17.48 -41.77 -28.72
CA ALA A 316 17.32 -43.20 -28.46
C ALA A 316 18.69 -43.89 -28.43
N VAL A 317 19.00 -44.60 -27.35
CA VAL A 317 20.26 -45.35 -27.14
C VAL A 317 19.98 -46.72 -26.54
N ARG A 318 20.94 -47.64 -26.62
CA ARG A 318 20.88 -48.93 -25.91
C ARG A 318 21.46 -48.80 -24.49
N PRO A 319 21.14 -49.73 -23.57
CA PRO A 319 21.87 -49.83 -22.30
C PRO A 319 23.39 -49.87 -22.54
N GLY A 320 24.15 -49.12 -21.75
CA GLY A 320 25.60 -49.00 -21.89
C GLY A 320 26.08 -48.06 -23.01
N GLN A 321 25.19 -47.35 -23.73
CA GLN A 321 25.58 -46.37 -24.75
C GLN A 321 25.43 -44.92 -24.27
N GLU A 322 26.16 -44.03 -24.94
CA GLU A 322 26.18 -42.59 -24.71
C GLU A 322 25.10 -41.88 -25.55
N ALA A 323 24.26 -41.08 -24.90
CA ALA A 323 23.37 -40.11 -25.53
C ALA A 323 24.04 -38.73 -25.56
N VAL A 324 24.01 -38.06 -26.72
CA VAL A 324 24.68 -36.77 -26.92
C VAL A 324 23.65 -35.70 -27.31
N PHE A 325 23.67 -34.59 -26.57
CA PHE A 325 22.80 -33.45 -26.76
C PHE A 325 23.64 -32.18 -26.99
N ALA A 326 23.15 -31.29 -27.85
CA ALA A 326 23.58 -29.91 -27.91
C ALA A 326 22.68 -29.06 -27.01
N VAL A 327 23.26 -28.52 -25.94
CA VAL A 327 22.67 -27.48 -25.11
C VAL A 327 23.06 -26.13 -25.71
N GLY A 328 22.14 -25.18 -25.73
CA GLY A 328 22.45 -23.82 -26.15
C GLY A 328 21.33 -22.85 -25.83
N ILE A 329 21.48 -21.61 -26.28
CA ILE A 329 20.53 -20.55 -25.95
C ILE A 329 19.99 -19.83 -27.19
N THR A 330 18.83 -19.19 -27.02
CA THR A 330 18.32 -18.15 -27.92
C THR A 330 18.05 -16.87 -27.13
N GLY A 331 18.40 -15.72 -27.70
CA GLY A 331 18.36 -14.43 -26.99
C GLY A 331 19.77 -13.95 -26.66
N ARG A 332 19.91 -13.21 -25.56
CA ARG A 332 21.16 -12.59 -25.12
C ARG A 332 21.56 -13.13 -23.75
N LEU A 333 22.85 -13.38 -23.56
CA LEU A 333 23.42 -13.80 -22.30
C LEU A 333 24.30 -12.67 -21.75
N ASP A 334 23.95 -12.15 -20.58
CA ASP A 334 24.55 -10.93 -20.01
C ASP A 334 25.65 -11.22 -18.96
N SER A 335 25.78 -12.47 -18.52
CA SER A 335 26.81 -12.97 -17.60
C SER A 335 27.11 -14.44 -17.88
N LEU A 336 28.21 -14.97 -17.33
CA LEU A 336 28.41 -16.42 -17.27
C LEU A 336 27.25 -17.08 -16.51
N VAL A 337 26.83 -18.27 -16.95
CA VAL A 337 25.81 -19.10 -16.27
C VAL A 337 26.23 -20.57 -16.31
N ASP A 338 26.25 -21.21 -15.14
CA ASP A 338 26.55 -22.64 -14.98
C ASP A 338 25.35 -23.50 -15.41
N LEU A 339 25.63 -24.71 -15.91
CA LEU A 339 24.62 -25.68 -16.32
C LEU A 339 24.43 -26.76 -15.25
N GLU A 340 23.24 -26.80 -14.65
CA GLU A 340 22.84 -27.85 -13.72
C GLU A 340 22.04 -28.93 -14.46
N LEU A 341 22.30 -30.20 -14.14
CA LEU A 341 21.51 -31.34 -14.62
C LEU A 341 20.58 -31.86 -13.50
N GLY A 342 19.38 -32.30 -13.85
CA GLY A 342 18.49 -33.03 -12.96
C GLY A 342 17.48 -33.91 -13.70
N GLY A 343 16.72 -34.71 -12.95
CA GLY A 343 15.67 -35.58 -13.47
C GLY A 343 16.12 -36.97 -13.91
N LEU A 344 17.41 -37.15 -14.23
CA LEU A 344 17.99 -38.48 -14.43
C LEU A 344 18.22 -39.21 -13.09
N PRO A 345 18.24 -40.56 -13.08
CA PRO A 345 18.63 -41.36 -11.92
C PRO A 345 20.09 -41.15 -11.49
N ASP A 346 20.39 -41.35 -10.20
CA ASP A 346 21.71 -41.09 -9.59
C ASP A 346 22.83 -42.01 -10.09
N ASP A 347 22.51 -43.17 -10.67
CA ASP A 347 23.44 -44.14 -11.25
C ASP A 347 23.91 -43.77 -12.67
N TRP A 348 23.36 -42.72 -13.27
CA TRP A 348 23.72 -42.26 -14.62
C TRP A 348 24.85 -41.23 -14.55
N ASN A 349 25.88 -41.42 -15.39
CA ASN A 349 26.97 -40.46 -15.51
C ASN A 349 26.65 -39.44 -16.61
N ALA A 350 26.89 -38.15 -16.36
CA ALA A 350 26.70 -37.10 -17.34
C ALA A 350 27.77 -36.01 -17.23
N GLN A 351 28.20 -35.47 -18.37
CA GLN A 351 29.25 -34.46 -18.46
C GLN A 351 28.88 -33.39 -19.49
N TYR A 352 29.07 -32.13 -19.11
CA TYR A 352 28.99 -30.98 -20.02
C TYR A 352 30.38 -30.61 -20.55
N THR A 353 30.43 -30.10 -21.79
CA THR A 353 31.66 -29.57 -22.40
C THR A 353 31.32 -28.37 -23.29
N PRO A 354 31.61 -27.11 -22.89
CA PRO A 354 31.91 -26.67 -21.51
C PRO A 354 30.71 -26.83 -20.55
N ASP A 355 30.93 -26.74 -19.25
CA ASP A 355 29.93 -26.79 -18.17
C ASP A 355 29.23 -25.46 -17.87
N PHE A 356 29.71 -24.37 -18.47
CA PHE A 356 29.09 -23.05 -18.43
C PHE A 356 28.70 -22.57 -19.83
N LEU A 357 27.85 -21.55 -19.88
CA LEU A 357 27.61 -20.74 -21.07
C LEU A 357 28.00 -19.28 -20.80
N ASP A 358 28.52 -18.59 -21.82
CA ASP A 358 28.83 -17.16 -21.77
C ASP A 358 28.53 -16.46 -23.11
N GLY A 359 28.84 -15.17 -23.21
CA GLY A 359 28.59 -14.36 -24.42
C GLY A 359 29.40 -14.74 -25.67
N GLN A 360 30.39 -15.62 -25.55
CA GLN A 360 31.19 -16.19 -26.64
C GLN A 360 30.81 -17.67 -26.88
N ASN A 361 30.68 -18.45 -25.80
CA ASN A 361 30.32 -19.86 -25.77
C ASN A 361 28.82 -20.03 -25.46
N THR A 362 27.98 -19.82 -26.48
CA THR A 362 26.51 -19.95 -26.38
C THR A 362 25.99 -21.37 -26.55
N ARG A 363 26.90 -22.36 -26.58
CA ARG A 363 26.60 -23.80 -26.75
C ARG A 363 27.50 -24.66 -25.88
N SER A 364 26.93 -25.74 -25.37
CA SER A 364 27.60 -26.82 -24.63
C SER A 364 27.19 -28.17 -25.21
N GLN A 365 28.10 -29.13 -25.22
CA GLN A 365 27.77 -30.53 -25.49
C GLN A 365 27.50 -31.25 -24.17
N LEU A 366 26.27 -31.73 -23.96
CA LEU A 366 25.91 -32.62 -22.86
C LEU A 366 26.01 -34.07 -23.34
N ARG A 367 26.82 -34.84 -22.63
CA ARG A 367 27.06 -36.27 -22.82
C ARG A 367 26.46 -37.03 -21.65
N VAL A 368 25.62 -38.02 -21.91
CA VAL A 368 24.92 -38.81 -20.90
C VAL A 368 25.18 -40.28 -21.16
N GLN A 369 25.89 -40.95 -20.26
CA GLN A 369 26.21 -42.37 -20.34
C GLN A 369 25.13 -43.17 -19.62
N ALA A 370 24.34 -43.94 -20.37
CA ALA A 370 23.37 -44.86 -19.78
C ALA A 370 24.09 -46.06 -19.14
N PRO A 371 23.68 -46.53 -17.95
CA PRO A 371 24.12 -47.80 -17.37
C PRO A 371 23.86 -49.00 -18.31
N SER A 372 24.68 -50.05 -18.19
CA SER A 372 24.56 -51.29 -18.99
C SER A 372 23.31 -52.13 -18.65
N ASP A 373 22.76 -51.89 -17.47
CA ASP A 373 21.58 -52.51 -16.86
C ASP A 373 20.37 -51.55 -16.83
N ALA A 374 20.46 -50.39 -17.50
CA ALA A 374 19.35 -49.45 -17.61
C ALA A 374 18.09 -50.12 -18.19
N ASN A 375 16.96 -49.97 -17.49
CA ASN A 375 15.67 -50.48 -17.94
C ASN A 375 15.22 -49.78 -19.23
N LEU A 376 14.40 -50.47 -20.04
CA LEU A 376 13.82 -49.87 -21.24
C LEU A 376 12.77 -48.82 -20.88
N GLY A 377 12.75 -47.70 -21.59
CA GLY A 377 11.78 -46.62 -21.36
C GLY A 377 12.32 -45.21 -21.64
N ASP A 378 11.48 -44.21 -21.33
CA ASP A 378 11.79 -42.79 -21.48
C ASP A 378 12.24 -42.17 -20.15
N TYR A 379 13.47 -41.67 -20.12
CA TYR A 379 14.07 -40.98 -18.97
C TYR A 379 14.12 -39.48 -19.25
N ALA A 380 13.36 -38.69 -18.49
CA ALA A 380 13.32 -37.25 -18.63
C ALA A 380 14.56 -36.60 -17.99
N LEU A 381 15.28 -35.79 -18.76
CA LEU A 381 16.36 -34.93 -18.26
C LEU A 381 15.92 -33.47 -18.27
N THR A 382 16.33 -32.72 -17.26
CA THR A 382 16.16 -31.27 -17.15
C THR A 382 17.52 -30.62 -17.06
N VAL A 383 17.85 -29.77 -18.03
CA VAL A 383 18.97 -28.83 -17.92
C VAL A 383 18.44 -27.54 -17.34
N ALA A 384 19.09 -27.01 -16.32
CA ALA A 384 18.80 -25.71 -15.72
C ALA A 384 19.98 -24.75 -15.88
N ALA A 385 19.65 -23.48 -16.06
CA ALA A 385 20.58 -22.36 -16.14
C ALA A 385 19.97 -21.24 -15.28
N ASN A 386 20.30 -21.25 -13.98
CA ASN A 386 19.62 -20.46 -12.95
C ASN A 386 18.09 -20.72 -12.97
N VAL A 387 17.24 -19.72 -13.18
CA VAL A 387 15.77 -19.87 -13.24
C VAL A 387 15.26 -20.42 -14.59
N VAL A 388 16.10 -20.50 -15.62
CA VAL A 388 15.71 -21.02 -16.94
C VAL A 388 15.87 -22.54 -16.95
N ARG A 389 14.91 -23.26 -17.52
CA ARG A 389 14.94 -24.73 -17.65
C ARG A 389 14.58 -25.16 -19.06
N ALA A 390 15.17 -26.26 -19.51
CA ALA A 390 14.85 -26.95 -20.74
C ALA A 390 14.87 -28.46 -20.49
N THR A 391 13.97 -29.20 -21.14
CA THR A 391 13.84 -30.66 -20.97
C THR A 391 14.13 -31.40 -22.26
N ALA A 392 14.64 -32.63 -22.12
CA ALA A 392 14.79 -33.61 -23.18
C ALA A 392 14.61 -35.02 -22.61
N THR A 393 14.67 -36.04 -23.46
CA THR A 393 14.47 -37.44 -23.07
C THR A 393 15.60 -38.31 -23.59
N VAL A 394 16.18 -39.14 -22.73
CA VAL A 394 16.94 -40.33 -23.16
C VAL A 394 15.97 -41.50 -23.22
N ARG A 395 15.80 -42.08 -24.41
CA ARG A 395 14.99 -43.28 -24.61
C ARG A 395 15.90 -44.50 -24.64
N ILE A 396 15.79 -45.37 -23.65
CA ILE A 396 16.48 -46.66 -23.65
C ILE A 396 15.67 -47.66 -24.47
N VAL A 397 16.23 -48.08 -25.60
CA VAL A 397 15.65 -49.07 -26.53
C VAL A 397 16.44 -50.37 -26.50
N GLY A 398 15.76 -51.49 -26.69
CA GLY A 398 16.39 -52.79 -26.84
C GLY A 398 17.02 -52.99 -28.21
N ILE A 399 17.55 -54.19 -28.42
CA ILE A 399 17.94 -54.66 -29.76
C ILE A 399 16.68 -55.15 -30.47
N ALA A 400 16.53 -54.80 -31.75
CA ALA A 400 15.39 -55.26 -32.53
C ALA A 400 15.25 -56.80 -32.49
N PRO A 401 14.02 -57.32 -32.36
CA PRO A 401 13.79 -58.76 -32.31
C PRO A 401 14.15 -59.39 -33.64
N ARG A 402 14.67 -60.62 -33.61
CA ARG A 402 15.03 -61.37 -34.81
C ARG A 402 14.36 -62.73 -34.80
N LEU A 403 13.43 -62.96 -35.73
CA LEU A 403 12.76 -64.24 -35.91
C LEU A 403 13.62 -65.18 -36.76
N THR A 404 13.85 -66.41 -36.26
CA THR A 404 14.63 -67.45 -36.96
C THR A 404 13.76 -68.64 -37.40
N ARG A 405 12.72 -68.99 -36.62
CA ARG A 405 11.85 -70.13 -36.94
C ARG A 405 10.41 -69.91 -36.47
N LEU A 406 9.46 -70.44 -37.22
CA LEU A 406 8.04 -70.56 -36.86
C LEU A 406 7.66 -72.04 -36.90
N THR A 407 6.98 -72.56 -35.89
CA THR A 407 6.53 -73.96 -35.86
C THR A 407 5.27 -74.14 -34.99
N PRO A 408 4.22 -74.85 -35.47
CA PRO A 408 4.03 -75.30 -36.84
C PRO A 408 3.83 -74.12 -37.81
N VAL A 409 3.97 -74.37 -39.12
CA VAL A 409 3.75 -73.37 -40.19
C VAL A 409 2.34 -73.40 -40.76
N ARG A 410 1.50 -74.32 -40.27
CA ARG A 410 0.09 -74.49 -40.66
C ARG A 410 -0.73 -74.97 -39.46
N GLY A 411 -2.04 -74.75 -39.48
CA GLY A 411 -3.00 -75.37 -38.57
C GLY A 411 -4.28 -74.54 -38.40
N PRO A 412 -5.34 -75.12 -37.82
CA PRO A 412 -6.61 -74.42 -37.60
C PRO A 412 -6.51 -73.38 -36.48
N ALA A 413 -7.54 -72.54 -36.35
CA ALA A 413 -7.72 -71.67 -35.18
C ALA A 413 -7.64 -72.49 -33.87
N GLY A 414 -7.00 -71.93 -32.85
CA GLY A 414 -6.66 -72.61 -31.60
C GLY A 414 -5.28 -73.29 -31.59
N THR A 415 -4.60 -73.43 -32.75
CA THR A 415 -3.22 -73.93 -32.83
C THR A 415 -2.27 -73.07 -32.00
N VAL A 416 -1.38 -73.71 -31.22
CA VAL A 416 -0.29 -73.03 -30.52
C VAL A 416 0.94 -72.98 -31.44
N VAL A 417 1.32 -71.77 -31.84
CA VAL A 417 2.55 -71.52 -32.60
C VAL A 417 3.69 -71.15 -31.67
N THR A 418 4.87 -71.67 -31.98
CA THR A 418 6.13 -71.34 -31.34
C THR A 418 7.00 -70.57 -32.34
N LEU A 419 7.36 -69.34 -31.97
CA LEU A 419 8.30 -68.49 -32.68
C LEU A 419 9.64 -68.55 -31.94
N SER A 420 10.71 -68.91 -32.64
CA SER A 420 12.08 -68.90 -32.11
C SER A 420 12.88 -67.76 -32.73
N GLY A 421 13.84 -67.22 -31.98
CA GLY A 421 14.60 -66.06 -32.38
C GLY A 421 15.53 -65.52 -31.31
N GLN A 422 15.70 -64.20 -31.31
CA GLN A 422 16.57 -63.44 -30.40
C GLN A 422 15.93 -62.08 -30.07
N ASN A 423 16.27 -61.52 -28.91
CA ASN A 423 15.87 -60.19 -28.42
C ASN A 423 14.36 -59.99 -28.27
N PHE A 424 13.62 -61.04 -27.92
CA PHE A 424 12.22 -60.89 -27.53
C PHE A 424 12.12 -60.32 -26.12
N GLN A 425 11.10 -59.50 -25.85
CA GLN A 425 10.94 -58.82 -24.56
C GLN A 425 9.63 -59.24 -23.86
N PRO A 426 9.57 -59.26 -22.53
CA PRO A 426 8.32 -59.46 -21.79
C PRO A 426 7.26 -58.44 -22.23
N GLY A 427 6.01 -58.89 -22.48
CA GLY A 427 4.94 -58.02 -22.99
C GLY A 427 4.90 -57.88 -24.51
N VAL A 428 5.66 -58.69 -25.25
CA VAL A 428 5.60 -58.81 -26.72
C VAL A 428 4.16 -58.98 -27.24
N ARG A 429 3.84 -58.35 -28.37
CA ARG A 429 2.58 -58.54 -29.11
C ARG A 429 2.86 -59.24 -30.44
N LEU A 430 1.99 -60.16 -30.80
CA LEU A 430 2.06 -60.90 -32.07
C LEU A 430 0.79 -60.64 -32.89
N GLN A 431 0.95 -60.40 -34.19
CA GLN A 431 -0.15 -60.09 -35.11
C GLN A 431 -0.08 -60.94 -36.37
N ILE A 432 -1.22 -61.45 -36.85
CA ILE A 432 -1.37 -62.04 -38.18
C ILE A 432 -2.43 -61.26 -38.95
N GLY A 433 -2.04 -60.63 -40.06
CA GLY A 433 -2.85 -59.58 -40.68
C GLY A 433 -3.10 -58.43 -39.71
N THR A 434 -4.35 -58.23 -39.31
CA THR A 434 -4.80 -57.24 -38.31
C THR A 434 -5.23 -57.86 -36.98
N VAL A 435 -5.04 -59.16 -36.77
CA VAL A 435 -5.55 -59.89 -35.60
C VAL A 435 -4.41 -60.22 -34.64
N ASP A 436 -4.54 -59.82 -33.38
CA ASP A 436 -3.58 -60.15 -32.30
C ASP A 436 -3.67 -61.62 -31.89
N LEU A 437 -2.53 -62.31 -31.77
CA LEU A 437 -2.44 -63.67 -31.23
C LEU A 437 -2.34 -63.63 -29.70
N ALA A 438 -2.99 -64.58 -29.04
CA ALA A 438 -2.93 -64.70 -27.59
C ALA A 438 -1.58 -65.30 -27.15
N VAL A 439 -0.64 -64.46 -26.71
CA VAL A 439 0.67 -64.90 -26.19
C VAL A 439 0.47 -65.72 -24.91
N LEU A 440 1.08 -66.90 -24.87
CA LEU A 440 1.01 -67.87 -23.77
C LEU A 440 2.28 -67.87 -22.91
N SER A 441 3.45 -67.68 -23.55
CA SER A 441 4.74 -67.55 -22.87
C SER A 441 5.74 -66.78 -23.73
N VAL A 442 6.69 -66.13 -23.08
CA VAL A 442 7.78 -65.39 -23.71
C VAL A 442 9.08 -65.57 -22.90
N SER A 443 10.15 -65.94 -23.60
CA SER A 443 11.55 -65.78 -23.19
C SER A 443 12.26 -64.86 -24.18
N ASP A 444 13.52 -64.54 -23.92
CA ASP A 444 14.42 -63.78 -24.81
C ASP A 444 14.57 -64.36 -26.24
N THR A 445 14.28 -65.66 -26.40
CA THR A 445 14.60 -66.49 -27.56
C THR A 445 13.41 -67.29 -28.09
N GLN A 446 12.30 -67.35 -27.36
CA GLN A 446 11.08 -68.07 -27.76
C GLN A 446 9.80 -67.33 -27.34
N VAL A 447 8.81 -67.25 -28.23
CA VAL A 447 7.43 -66.85 -27.90
C VAL A 447 6.49 -67.97 -28.29
N GLN A 448 5.62 -68.40 -27.38
CA GLN A 448 4.49 -69.26 -27.70
C GLN A 448 3.20 -68.45 -27.69
N ALA A 449 2.35 -68.64 -28.70
CA ALA A 449 1.06 -67.96 -28.78
C ALA A 449 -0.01 -68.83 -29.45
N ARG A 450 -1.27 -68.59 -29.11
CA ARG A 450 -2.41 -69.26 -29.73
C ARG A 450 -2.96 -68.43 -30.88
N VAL A 451 -3.15 -69.08 -32.03
CA VAL A 451 -3.84 -68.49 -33.19
C VAL A 451 -5.33 -68.35 -32.85
N PRO A 452 -5.92 -67.15 -32.92
CA PRO A 452 -7.31 -66.91 -32.54
C PRO A 452 -8.31 -67.34 -33.63
N LEU A 453 -9.59 -67.42 -33.26
CA LEU A 453 -10.68 -67.57 -34.22
C LEU A 453 -10.75 -66.33 -35.12
N GLY A 454 -10.90 -66.52 -36.43
CA GLY A 454 -10.94 -65.41 -37.40
C GLY A 454 -9.58 -64.91 -37.90
N ALA A 455 -8.46 -65.51 -37.46
CA ALA A 455 -7.16 -65.27 -38.08
C ALA A 455 -7.16 -65.70 -39.57
N THR A 456 -6.51 -64.92 -40.43
CA THR A 456 -6.30 -65.24 -41.85
C THR A 456 -4.87 -65.71 -42.11
N THR A 457 -4.67 -66.52 -43.15
CA THR A 457 -3.33 -66.94 -43.62
C THR A 457 -2.44 -65.73 -43.89
N GLY A 458 -1.26 -65.66 -43.28
CA GLY A 458 -0.40 -64.49 -43.32
C GLY A 458 0.95 -64.68 -42.63
N ARG A 459 1.83 -63.69 -42.75
CA ARG A 459 3.06 -63.62 -41.92
C ARG A 459 2.69 -63.12 -40.53
N ILE A 460 3.40 -63.62 -39.52
CA ILE A 460 3.24 -63.14 -38.14
C ILE A 460 4.23 -62.01 -37.91
N ARG A 461 3.73 -60.83 -37.55
CA ARG A 461 4.50 -59.68 -37.10
C ARG A 461 4.64 -59.74 -35.58
N LEU A 462 5.83 -59.46 -35.08
CA LEU A 462 6.17 -59.41 -33.65
C LEU A 462 6.56 -57.99 -33.31
N LEU A 463 5.93 -57.39 -32.30
CA LEU A 463 6.29 -56.09 -31.71
C LEU A 463 6.74 -56.30 -30.28
N ASN A 464 7.95 -55.88 -29.95
CA ASN A 464 8.37 -55.69 -28.56
C ASN A 464 7.70 -54.42 -27.97
N PRO A 465 7.67 -54.26 -26.63
CA PRO A 465 7.16 -53.06 -25.97
C PRO A 465 7.88 -51.75 -26.33
N ASP A 466 9.11 -51.81 -26.86
CA ASP A 466 9.91 -50.67 -27.34
C ASP A 466 9.65 -50.32 -28.82
N ASP A 467 8.50 -50.75 -29.35
CA ASP A 467 8.06 -50.67 -30.75
C ASP A 467 9.01 -51.31 -31.79
N GLN A 468 10.09 -51.98 -31.34
CA GLN A 468 10.94 -52.73 -32.25
C GLN A 468 10.21 -53.96 -32.78
N GLN A 469 10.38 -54.25 -34.07
CA GLN A 469 9.54 -55.23 -34.76
C GLN A 469 10.31 -56.23 -35.62
N ALA A 470 9.75 -57.42 -35.73
CA ALA A 470 10.14 -58.46 -36.66
C ALA A 470 8.92 -58.98 -37.43
N THR A 471 9.14 -59.68 -38.54
CA THR A 471 8.08 -60.41 -39.25
C THR A 471 8.61 -61.75 -39.72
N THR A 472 7.81 -62.81 -39.63
CA THR A 472 8.22 -64.14 -40.07
C THR A 472 8.49 -64.14 -41.57
N SER A 473 9.62 -64.72 -42.00
CA SER A 473 9.90 -64.95 -43.42
C SER A 473 8.85 -65.89 -44.04
N THR A 474 8.58 -66.99 -43.34
CA THR A 474 7.53 -67.97 -43.64
C THR A 474 6.13 -67.45 -43.32
N VAL A 475 5.15 -67.82 -44.15
CA VAL A 475 3.71 -67.58 -43.94
C VAL A 475 3.14 -68.67 -43.03
N PHE A 476 2.30 -68.31 -42.06
CA PHE A 476 1.45 -69.26 -41.34
C PHE A 476 0.16 -69.51 -42.14
N VAL A 477 -0.13 -70.76 -42.47
CA VAL A 477 -1.36 -71.16 -43.18
C VAL A 477 -2.44 -71.52 -42.17
N VAL A 478 -3.48 -70.70 -42.09
CA VAL A 478 -4.67 -71.01 -41.28
C VAL A 478 -5.53 -72.00 -42.05
N GLU A 479 -5.74 -73.17 -41.46
CA GLU A 479 -6.54 -74.24 -42.04
C GLU A 479 -7.98 -74.19 -41.52
N ALA A 480 -8.94 -74.67 -42.31
CA ALA A 480 -10.32 -74.77 -41.85
C ALA A 480 -10.39 -75.74 -40.65
N ALA A 481 -11.18 -75.41 -39.63
CA ALA A 481 -11.42 -76.31 -38.52
C ALA A 481 -12.11 -77.59 -39.04
N THR A 482 -11.38 -78.70 -39.05
CA THR A 482 -11.97 -80.01 -39.34
C THR A 482 -12.83 -80.39 -38.14
N ASN A 483 -14.17 -80.38 -38.31
CA ASN A 483 -15.06 -81.03 -37.36
C ASN A 483 -14.59 -82.47 -37.13
N PRO A 484 -14.59 -82.97 -35.88
CA PRO A 484 -14.26 -84.37 -35.64
C PRO A 484 -15.23 -85.27 -36.43
N PRO A 485 -14.76 -86.39 -37.01
CA PRO A 485 -15.58 -87.21 -37.91
C PRO A 485 -16.64 -87.98 -37.12
N GLY A 486 -17.81 -87.35 -36.95
CA GLY A 486 -19.09 -87.97 -36.61
C GLY A 486 -19.27 -88.38 -35.15
N GLN A 487 -20.29 -87.80 -34.52
CA GLN A 487 -21.38 -88.57 -33.92
C GLN A 487 -22.69 -87.77 -34.09
N PRO A 488 -23.86 -88.45 -34.17
CA PRO A 488 -25.09 -87.90 -34.75
C PRO A 488 -25.82 -86.87 -33.87
#